data_AF-A0A9E1EP18-F1
#
_entry.id   AF-A0A9E1EP18-F1
#
_cell.length_a   1.000
_cell.length_b   1.000
_cell.length_c   1.000
_cell.angle_alpha   90.00
_cell.angle_beta   90.00
_cell.angle_gamma   90.00
#
_symmetry.space_group_name_H-M   'P 1'
#
loop_
_entity.id
_entity.type
_entity.pdbx_description
1 polymer ?
#
loop_
_entity_poly.entity_id
_entity_poly.type
_entity_poly.pdbx_seq_one_letter_code
_entity_poly.pdbx_strand_id
1 'polypeptide(L)'
;MKVDLEKCIGCKKCIPFCPQGAIHVEDKKAFIDQEECVECGICVRQIECPRKAFYEPEEVRQWPRSVRKVFGDPTEKHESTGVRGRGTEEVKTNDVTGRVKRGEVGFALEFGRPSIGCRVKDVEVVTIPLAKMGIEFEPCNPLTSLLDTETGIVHDDVRNEKILSAIVEFKIPEERFAEVAATVYDAAQHCKGTVFSWGLVVRYAEDGTIPVTKTLDKMGIKYPKNAKVNVGLGRPLTNA
;
A
#
# COMPACT_ATOMS: atom_id res chain seq x y z
N MET A 1 -2.39 -0.19 -19.73
CA MET A 1 -1.76 -1.25 -20.56
C MET A 1 -2.72 -1.61 -21.68
N LYS A 2 -2.23 -1.85 -22.90
CA LYS A 2 -3.06 -2.19 -24.06
C LYS A 2 -2.51 -3.42 -24.81
N VAL A 3 -3.36 -3.97 -25.68
CA VAL A 3 -3.05 -5.13 -26.53
C VAL A 3 -3.20 -4.73 -27.99
N ASP A 4 -2.17 -5.00 -28.78
CA ASP A 4 -2.20 -4.95 -30.23
C ASP A 4 -2.98 -6.17 -30.75
N LEU A 5 -4.22 -5.91 -31.19
CA LEU A 5 -5.13 -6.95 -31.64
C LEU A 5 -4.68 -7.61 -32.94
N GLU A 6 -3.89 -6.94 -33.78
CA GLU A 6 -3.37 -7.53 -35.02
C GLU A 6 -2.30 -8.58 -34.71
N LYS A 7 -1.43 -8.29 -33.73
CA LYS A 7 -0.38 -9.23 -33.29
C LYS A 7 -0.93 -10.36 -32.43
N CYS A 8 -1.97 -10.11 -31.65
CA CYS A 8 -2.51 -11.09 -30.71
C CYS A 8 -3.10 -12.31 -31.42
N ILE A 9 -2.74 -13.51 -30.96
CA ILE A 9 -3.22 -14.79 -31.51
C ILE A 9 -4.13 -15.56 -30.53
N GLY A 10 -4.52 -14.94 -29.41
CA GLY A 10 -5.47 -15.55 -28.48
C GLY A 10 -4.97 -16.80 -27.76
N CYS A 11 -3.66 -16.97 -27.59
CA CYS A 11 -3.06 -18.19 -26.99
C CYS A 11 -3.31 -18.37 -25.48
N LYS A 12 -3.96 -17.42 -24.81
CA LYS A 12 -4.34 -17.44 -23.38
C LYS A 12 -3.20 -17.51 -22.36
N LYS A 13 -1.93 -17.61 -22.78
CA LYS A 13 -0.76 -17.62 -21.88
C LYS A 13 -0.69 -16.42 -20.94
N CYS A 14 -1.28 -15.29 -21.31
CA CYS A 14 -1.27 -14.06 -20.52
C CYS A 14 -2.17 -14.09 -19.29
N ILE A 15 -3.24 -14.89 -19.29
CA ILE A 15 -4.27 -14.89 -18.25
C ILE A 15 -3.69 -15.10 -16.83
N PRO A 16 -2.89 -16.17 -16.55
CA PRO A 16 -2.42 -16.44 -15.19
C PRO A 16 -1.39 -15.43 -14.67
N PHE A 17 -0.84 -14.56 -15.52
CA PHE A 17 0.17 -13.58 -15.12
C PHE A 17 -0.42 -12.24 -14.69
N CYS A 18 -1.70 -11.98 -14.93
CA CYS A 18 -2.31 -10.74 -14.46
C CYS A 18 -2.68 -10.90 -12.98
N PRO A 19 -1.99 -10.23 -12.03
CA PRO A 19 -2.30 -10.38 -10.61
C PRO A 19 -3.70 -9.86 -10.26
N GLN A 20 -4.24 -8.94 -11.08
CA GLN A 20 -5.58 -8.37 -10.91
C GLN A 20 -6.67 -9.16 -11.63
N GLY A 21 -6.32 -10.20 -12.41
CA GLY A 21 -7.30 -10.90 -13.24
C GLY A 21 -7.91 -10.03 -14.36
N ALA A 22 -7.33 -8.87 -14.68
CA ALA A 22 -7.87 -7.91 -15.64
C ALA A 22 -7.74 -8.35 -17.12
N ILE A 23 -7.07 -9.46 -17.41
CA ILE A 23 -6.87 -9.96 -18.79
C ILE A 23 -7.89 -11.04 -19.10
N HIS A 24 -8.70 -10.84 -20.13
CA HIS A 24 -9.63 -11.84 -20.67
C HIS A 24 -9.37 -12.08 -22.16
N VAL A 25 -9.90 -13.20 -22.68
CA VAL A 25 -9.76 -13.56 -24.10
C VAL A 25 -11.14 -13.85 -24.69
N GLU A 26 -11.51 -13.08 -25.70
CA GLU A 26 -12.76 -13.19 -26.46
C GLU A 26 -12.41 -13.21 -27.95
N ASP A 27 -13.10 -14.02 -28.75
CA ASP A 27 -12.89 -14.12 -30.20
C ASP A 27 -11.43 -14.28 -30.64
N LYS A 28 -10.67 -15.10 -29.90
CA LYS A 28 -9.23 -15.35 -30.11
C LYS A 28 -8.36 -14.10 -29.97
N LYS A 29 -8.80 -13.09 -29.24
CA LYS A 29 -8.04 -11.87 -28.93
C LYS A 29 -8.05 -11.60 -27.44
N ALA A 30 -6.93 -11.10 -26.92
CA ALA A 30 -6.82 -10.74 -25.52
C ALA A 30 -7.20 -9.27 -25.34
N PHE A 31 -7.95 -9.00 -24.29
CA PHE A 31 -8.38 -7.67 -23.88
C PHE A 31 -7.98 -7.44 -22.42
N ILE A 32 -7.82 -6.17 -22.06
CA ILE A 32 -7.50 -5.75 -20.70
C ILE A 32 -8.64 -4.87 -20.23
N ASP A 33 -9.28 -5.27 -19.14
CA ASP A 33 -10.20 -4.42 -18.40
C ASP A 33 -9.42 -3.19 -17.90
N GLN A 34 -9.73 -2.02 -18.47
CA GLN A 34 -9.04 -0.79 -18.17
C GLN A 34 -9.41 -0.22 -16.81
N GLU A 35 -10.52 -0.65 -16.20
CA GLU A 35 -10.93 -0.23 -14.87
C GLU A 35 -10.23 -1.05 -13.78
N GLU A 36 -9.98 -2.35 -14.02
CA GLU A 36 -9.29 -3.22 -13.06
C GLU A 36 -7.76 -3.26 -13.26
N CYS A 37 -7.24 -2.75 -14.38
CA CYS A 37 -5.80 -2.69 -14.59
C CYS A 37 -5.12 -1.68 -13.65
N VAL A 38 -4.18 -2.18 -12.84
CA VAL A 38 -3.31 -1.39 -11.95
C VAL A 38 -2.00 -0.96 -12.60
N GLU A 39 -1.85 -1.09 -13.92
CA GLU A 39 -0.67 -0.63 -14.67
C GLU A 39 0.69 -1.21 -14.20
N CYS A 40 0.71 -2.40 -13.58
CA CYS A 40 1.91 -3.03 -13.02
C CYS A 40 2.98 -3.47 -14.05
N GLY A 41 2.69 -3.43 -15.35
CA GLY A 41 3.65 -3.75 -16.42
C GLY A 41 4.07 -5.22 -16.56
N ILE A 42 3.60 -6.13 -15.69
CA ILE A 42 3.91 -7.58 -15.75
C ILE A 42 3.56 -8.15 -17.13
N CYS A 43 2.46 -7.69 -17.73
CA CYS A 43 2.04 -8.19 -19.03
C CYS A 43 2.96 -7.84 -20.20
N VAL A 44 3.72 -6.75 -20.07
CA VAL A 44 4.74 -6.35 -21.04
C VAL A 44 6.07 -7.01 -20.71
N ARG A 45 6.43 -7.09 -19.42
CA ARG A 45 7.78 -7.50 -18.99
C ARG A 45 7.99 -8.99 -18.77
N GLN A 46 6.96 -9.76 -18.41
CA GLN A 46 7.12 -11.12 -17.87
C GLN A 46 6.38 -12.22 -18.63
N ILE A 47 5.29 -11.91 -19.35
CA ILE A 47 4.41 -12.92 -19.96
C ILE A 47 5.07 -13.73 -21.09
N GLU A 48 6.23 -13.29 -21.60
CA GLU A 48 6.88 -13.87 -22.79
C GLU A 48 5.88 -14.08 -23.94
N CYS A 49 5.10 -13.03 -24.24
CA CYS A 49 4.11 -13.10 -25.31
C CYS A 49 4.81 -13.44 -26.64
N PRO A 50 4.45 -14.54 -27.33
CA PRO A 50 5.15 -14.98 -28.54
C PRO A 50 5.03 -13.98 -29.70
N ARG A 51 4.08 -13.04 -29.60
CA ARG A 51 3.82 -12.00 -30.60
C ARG A 51 4.11 -10.59 -30.09
N LYS A 52 4.61 -10.46 -28.85
CA LYS A 52 4.87 -9.16 -28.20
C LYS A 52 3.70 -8.17 -28.37
N ALA A 53 2.48 -8.66 -28.15
CA ALA A 53 1.25 -7.90 -28.42
C ALA A 53 0.90 -6.89 -27.31
N PHE A 54 1.48 -7.01 -26.12
CA PHE A 54 1.21 -6.08 -25.01
C PHE A 54 2.14 -4.87 -25.08
N TYR A 55 1.61 -3.69 -24.82
CA TYR A 55 2.38 -2.45 -24.77
C TYR A 55 1.82 -1.46 -23.75
N GLU A 56 2.67 -0.51 -23.34
CA GLU A 56 2.33 0.59 -22.45
C GLU A 56 2.06 1.85 -23.30
N PRO A 57 0.81 2.33 -23.38
CA PRO A 57 0.51 3.59 -24.07
C PRO A 57 0.93 4.81 -23.24
N GLU A 58 1.13 5.95 -23.90
CA GLU A 58 1.61 7.18 -23.24
C GLU A 58 0.66 7.71 -22.15
N GLU A 59 -0.65 7.49 -22.30
CA GLU A 59 -1.67 7.84 -21.30
C GLU A 59 -1.42 7.22 -19.91
N VAL A 60 -0.66 6.12 -19.82
CA VAL A 60 -0.30 5.50 -18.53
C VAL A 60 0.63 6.41 -17.72
N ARG A 61 1.38 7.30 -18.36
CA ARG A 61 2.25 8.29 -17.68
C ARG A 61 1.54 9.60 -17.38
N GLN A 62 0.30 9.75 -17.84
CA GLN A 62 -0.46 10.99 -17.68
C GLN A 62 -1.32 10.93 -16.43
N TRP A 63 -1.41 12.05 -15.72
CA TRP A 63 -2.31 12.19 -14.58
C TRP A 63 -3.78 12.09 -15.03
N PRO A 64 -4.68 11.43 -14.26
CA PRO A 64 -4.45 10.74 -12.99
C PRO A 64 -3.99 9.29 -13.12
N ARG A 65 -3.98 8.73 -14.34
CA ARG A 65 -3.71 7.31 -14.60
C ARG A 65 -2.30 6.87 -14.18
N SER A 66 -1.35 7.80 -14.18
CA SER A 66 0.01 7.58 -13.66
C SER A 66 0.03 7.07 -12.23
N VAL A 67 -0.96 7.43 -11.39
CA VAL A 67 -1.08 6.92 -10.02
C VAL A 67 -1.12 5.40 -10.00
N ARG A 68 -1.88 4.77 -10.89
CA ARG A 68 -1.95 3.30 -10.98
C ARG A 68 -0.56 2.70 -11.18
N LYS A 69 0.21 3.29 -12.10
CA LYS A 69 1.54 2.82 -12.45
C LYS A 69 2.48 2.91 -11.26
N VAL A 70 2.52 4.05 -10.56
CA VAL A 70 3.48 4.18 -9.45
C VAL A 70 3.11 3.29 -8.26
N PHE A 71 1.82 3.09 -7.98
CA PHE A 71 1.37 2.17 -6.91
C PHE A 71 1.34 0.69 -7.34
N GLY A 72 1.32 0.40 -8.64
CA GLY A 72 1.22 -0.94 -9.21
C GLY A 72 2.56 -1.56 -9.62
N ASP A 73 3.51 -0.73 -10.05
CA ASP A 73 4.78 -1.15 -10.63
C ASP A 73 5.94 -0.92 -9.64
N PRO A 74 6.54 -1.98 -9.07
CA PRO A 74 7.60 -1.84 -8.09
C PRO A 74 8.90 -1.23 -8.65
N THR A 75 9.04 -1.08 -9.98
CA THR A 75 10.22 -0.46 -10.58
C THR A 75 10.11 1.05 -10.72
N GLU A 76 8.91 1.60 -10.57
CA GLU A 76 8.64 3.03 -10.72
C GLU A 76 8.98 3.81 -9.44
N LYS A 77 9.29 5.09 -9.62
CA LYS A 77 9.56 6.02 -8.53
C LYS A 77 8.38 6.96 -8.36
N HIS A 78 8.00 7.24 -7.12
CA HIS A 78 7.09 8.35 -6.84
C HIS A 78 7.83 9.66 -7.01
N GLU A 79 7.33 10.55 -7.87
CA GLU A 79 7.93 11.87 -8.09
C GLU A 79 7.91 12.72 -6.81
N SER A 80 6.86 12.58 -5.99
CA SER A 80 6.69 13.32 -4.74
C SER A 80 7.71 12.94 -3.65
N THR A 81 8.17 11.68 -3.61
CA THR A 81 9.01 11.18 -2.51
C THR A 81 10.38 10.69 -2.96
N GLY A 82 10.58 10.46 -4.26
CA GLY A 82 11.78 9.85 -4.84
C GLY A 82 11.96 8.36 -4.51
N VAL A 83 11.10 7.78 -3.67
CA VAL A 83 11.17 6.39 -3.19
C VAL A 83 10.54 5.46 -4.23
N ARG A 84 11.09 4.25 -4.33
CA ARG A 84 10.50 3.14 -5.08
C ARG A 84 9.59 2.32 -4.16
N GLY A 85 8.39 1.97 -4.63
CA GLY A 85 7.43 1.18 -3.87
C GLY A 85 6.31 2.02 -3.24
N ARG A 86 5.35 1.36 -2.59
CA ARG A 86 4.01 1.91 -2.27
C ARG A 86 3.89 2.53 -0.87
N GLY A 87 5.01 2.62 -0.17
CA GLY A 87 5.15 3.19 1.16
C GLY A 87 6.51 3.89 1.22
N THR A 88 6.89 4.37 2.40
CA THR A 88 8.24 4.93 2.59
C THR A 88 9.31 3.81 2.61
N GLU A 89 10.59 4.17 2.75
CA GLU A 89 11.60 3.20 3.24
C GLU A 89 11.21 2.61 4.62
N GLU A 90 10.18 3.18 5.25
CA GLU A 90 9.38 2.66 6.35
C GLU A 90 10.22 2.41 7.61
N VAL A 91 9.62 1.72 8.57
CA VAL A 91 10.31 1.08 9.70
C VAL A 91 11.45 0.15 9.28
N LYS A 92 11.51 -0.30 8.02
CA LYS A 92 12.48 -1.31 7.60
C LYS A 92 13.92 -0.85 7.86
N THR A 93 14.14 0.46 7.88
CA THR A 93 15.42 1.10 8.17
C THR A 93 15.45 1.80 9.53
N ASN A 94 14.53 1.48 10.46
CA ASN A 94 14.43 2.13 11.78
C ASN A 94 15.70 1.96 12.64
N ASP A 95 16.49 0.92 12.38
CA ASP A 95 17.81 0.73 13.00
C ASP A 95 18.88 1.69 12.48
N VAL A 96 18.62 2.42 11.40
CA VAL A 96 19.46 3.51 10.89
C VAL A 96 18.79 4.87 11.12
N THR A 97 17.48 4.96 10.90
CA THR A 97 16.74 6.23 10.91
C THR A 97 16.24 6.65 12.29
N GLY A 98 15.99 5.70 13.20
CA GLY A 98 15.43 5.99 14.52
C GLY A 98 14.04 6.67 14.48
N ARG A 99 13.27 6.47 13.40
CA ARG A 99 12.00 7.15 13.14
C ARG A 99 10.91 6.86 14.19
N VAL A 100 10.84 5.62 14.68
CA VAL A 100 9.96 5.20 15.79
C VAL A 100 10.82 4.93 17.02
N LYS A 101 10.56 5.70 18.07
CA LYS A 101 11.30 5.71 19.33
C LYS A 101 10.64 4.81 20.38
N ARG A 102 11.26 4.69 21.56
CA ARG A 102 10.62 4.05 22.71
C ARG A 102 9.51 4.97 23.22
N GLY A 103 8.37 4.40 23.62
CA GLY A 103 7.17 5.17 23.94
C GLY A 103 6.42 5.71 22.72
N GLU A 104 6.82 5.33 21.50
CA GLU A 104 6.06 5.59 20.28
C GLU A 104 5.61 4.28 19.64
N VAL A 105 4.47 4.33 18.96
CA VAL A 105 3.94 3.24 18.13
C VAL A 105 3.75 3.76 16.71
N GLY A 106 4.40 3.12 15.75
CA GLY A 106 4.16 3.35 14.32
C GLY A 106 3.07 2.43 13.80
N PHE A 107 2.26 2.95 12.90
CA PHE A 107 1.21 2.22 12.18
C PHE A 107 1.55 2.16 10.69
N ALA A 108 1.35 0.99 10.10
CA ALA A 108 1.38 0.78 8.66
C ALA A 108 0.08 0.07 8.26
N LEU A 109 -0.94 0.82 7.89
CA LEU A 109 -2.26 0.30 7.53
C LEU A 109 -2.32 0.06 6.03
N GLU A 110 -2.34 -1.19 5.64
CA GLU A 110 -2.20 -1.62 4.26
C GLU A 110 -3.51 -2.12 3.64
N PHE A 111 -3.72 -1.74 2.38
CA PHE A 111 -4.83 -2.13 1.53
C PHE A 111 -4.33 -2.90 0.30
N GLY A 112 -5.15 -3.82 -0.22
CA GLY A 112 -4.99 -4.44 -1.55
C GLY A 112 -4.08 -5.67 -1.65
N ARG A 113 -3.16 -5.93 -0.70
CA ARG A 113 -2.33 -7.14 -0.72
C ARG A 113 -3.15 -8.42 -0.46
N PRO A 114 -2.74 -9.60 -0.98
CA PRO A 114 -1.53 -9.85 -1.78
C PRO A 114 -1.64 -9.44 -3.25
N SER A 115 -2.84 -9.35 -3.83
CA SER A 115 -3.07 -8.94 -5.23
C SER A 115 -4.54 -8.59 -5.51
N ILE A 116 -5.35 -8.26 -4.49
CA ILE A 116 -6.75 -7.87 -4.69
C ILE A 116 -6.86 -6.43 -5.21
N GLY A 117 -5.89 -5.58 -4.86
CA GLY A 117 -5.91 -4.16 -5.17
C GLY A 117 -6.99 -3.42 -4.39
N CYS A 118 -7.02 -2.10 -4.53
CA CYS A 118 -8.03 -1.22 -3.96
C CYS A 118 -8.21 -0.01 -4.88
N ARG A 119 -9.31 0.72 -4.74
CA ARG A 119 -9.39 2.09 -5.23
C ARG A 119 -8.73 3.01 -4.22
N VAL A 120 -8.21 4.16 -4.67
CA VAL A 120 -7.53 5.10 -3.75
C VAL A 120 -8.47 5.51 -2.61
N LYS A 121 -9.75 5.79 -2.90
CA LYS A 121 -10.77 6.12 -1.89
C LYS A 121 -10.99 5.07 -0.79
N ASP A 122 -10.59 3.81 -1.01
CA ASP A 122 -10.83 2.77 -0.01
C ASP A 122 -10.04 3.04 1.28
N VAL A 123 -8.96 3.83 1.21
CA VAL A 123 -8.17 4.24 2.39
C VAL A 123 -8.94 5.22 3.29
N GLU A 124 -9.96 5.91 2.76
CA GLU A 124 -10.77 6.89 3.51
C GLU A 124 -11.52 6.28 4.67
N VAL A 125 -11.79 4.98 4.57
CA VAL A 125 -12.36 4.18 5.66
C VAL A 125 -11.54 4.35 6.93
N VAL A 126 -10.22 4.44 6.83
CA VAL A 126 -9.34 4.67 7.99
C VAL A 126 -8.82 6.11 8.07
N THR A 127 -8.52 6.78 6.96
CA THR A 127 -7.89 8.12 7.02
C THR A 127 -8.83 9.19 7.54
N ILE A 128 -10.11 9.17 7.19
CA ILE A 128 -11.09 10.15 7.71
C ILE A 128 -11.24 10.06 9.24
N PRO A 129 -11.52 8.88 9.84
CA PRO A 129 -11.63 8.82 11.30
C PRO A 129 -10.30 9.12 12.01
N LEU A 130 -9.16 8.74 11.42
CA LEU A 130 -7.84 9.10 11.97
C LEU A 130 -7.58 10.60 11.93
N ALA A 131 -7.93 11.30 10.84
CA ALA A 131 -7.80 12.75 10.74
C ALA A 131 -8.65 13.46 11.81
N LYS A 132 -9.87 12.99 12.07
CA LYS A 132 -10.73 13.49 13.17
C LYS A 132 -10.10 13.32 14.56
N MET A 133 -9.22 12.34 14.73
CA MET A 133 -8.45 12.14 15.97
C MET A 133 -7.18 13.01 16.04
N GLY A 134 -6.94 13.87 15.04
CA GLY A 134 -5.74 14.70 14.94
C GLY A 134 -4.48 13.87 14.70
N ILE A 135 -4.59 12.80 13.89
CA ILE A 135 -3.43 11.99 13.50
C ILE A 135 -2.66 12.71 12.38
N GLU A 136 -1.36 12.85 12.58
CA GLU A 136 -0.43 13.34 11.56
C GLU A 136 0.04 12.18 10.69
N PHE A 137 -0.40 12.16 9.43
CA PHE A 137 0.08 11.18 8.44
C PHE A 137 1.53 11.42 8.07
N GLU A 138 2.26 10.36 7.76
CA GLU A 138 3.67 10.46 7.35
C GLU A 138 3.81 11.31 6.07
N PRO A 139 4.49 12.47 6.11
CA PRO A 139 4.59 13.36 4.95
C PRO A 139 5.39 12.75 3.80
N CYS A 140 6.35 11.88 4.09
CA CYS A 140 7.16 11.22 3.07
C CYS A 140 6.48 10.00 2.44
N ASN A 141 5.28 9.62 2.87
CA ASN A 141 4.54 8.49 2.31
C ASN A 141 3.83 8.92 1.00
N PRO A 142 3.94 8.16 -0.10
CA PRO A 142 3.33 8.56 -1.36
C PRO A 142 1.80 8.71 -1.34
N LEU A 143 1.10 7.94 -0.51
CA LEU A 143 -0.35 8.07 -0.33
C LEU A 143 -0.72 9.40 0.30
N THR A 144 0.09 9.91 1.23
CA THR A 144 -0.15 11.20 1.91
C THR A 144 -0.25 12.35 0.92
N SER A 145 0.52 12.33 -0.17
CA SER A 145 0.41 13.34 -1.24
C SER A 145 -0.90 13.31 -2.04
N LEU A 146 -1.72 12.28 -1.88
CA LEU A 146 -3.03 12.12 -2.52
C LEU A 146 -4.20 12.45 -1.58
N LEU A 147 -3.89 12.88 -0.36
CA LEU A 147 -4.86 13.14 0.71
C LEU A 147 -4.84 14.63 1.08
N ASP A 148 -6.03 15.17 1.35
CA ASP A 148 -6.15 16.27 2.29
C ASP A 148 -5.90 15.70 3.69
N THR A 149 -4.78 16.08 4.29
CA THR A 149 -4.34 15.54 5.58
C THR A 149 -5.18 16.03 6.75
N GLU A 150 -5.90 17.15 6.62
CA GLU A 150 -6.76 17.68 7.68
C GLU A 150 -8.08 16.90 7.76
N THR A 151 -8.62 16.52 6.61
CA THR A 151 -9.90 15.81 6.52
C THR A 151 -9.75 14.30 6.37
N GLY A 152 -8.58 13.84 5.92
CA GLY A 152 -8.30 12.45 5.55
C GLY A 152 -8.96 12.03 4.23
N ILE A 153 -9.48 12.98 3.44
CA ILE A 153 -10.19 12.72 2.18
C ILE A 153 -9.20 12.65 1.03
N VAL A 154 -9.38 11.69 0.13
CA VAL A 154 -8.59 11.55 -1.10
C VAL A 154 -9.01 12.60 -2.12
N HIS A 155 -8.04 13.21 -2.81
CA HIS A 155 -8.31 14.15 -3.91
C HIS A 155 -9.22 13.53 -4.98
N ASP A 156 -10.23 14.28 -5.41
CA ASP A 156 -11.32 13.77 -6.26
C ASP A 156 -10.84 13.23 -7.61
N ASP A 157 -9.76 13.78 -8.16
CA ASP A 157 -9.20 13.42 -9.46
C ASP A 157 -8.55 12.02 -9.49
N VAL A 158 -8.10 11.51 -8.33
CA VAL A 158 -7.48 10.17 -8.21
C VAL A 158 -8.35 9.17 -7.45
N ARG A 159 -9.46 9.63 -6.88
CA ARG A 159 -10.34 8.89 -5.97
C ARG A 159 -10.72 7.49 -6.48
N ASN A 160 -10.98 7.36 -7.78
CA ASN A 160 -11.43 6.11 -8.41
C ASN A 160 -10.31 5.32 -9.12
N GLU A 161 -9.06 5.77 -9.06
CA GLU A 161 -7.94 5.03 -9.66
C GLU A 161 -7.72 3.70 -8.94
N LYS A 162 -7.53 2.62 -9.71
CA LYS A 162 -7.29 1.27 -9.20
C LYS A 162 -5.80 1.06 -9.01
N ILE A 163 -5.40 0.77 -7.77
CA ILE A 163 -4.02 0.56 -7.38
C ILE A 163 -3.83 -0.86 -6.81
N LEU A 164 -2.61 -1.38 -6.89
CA LEU A 164 -2.29 -2.72 -6.41
C LEU A 164 -2.28 -2.81 -4.89
N SER A 165 -1.77 -1.78 -4.22
CA SER A 165 -1.77 -1.65 -2.77
C SER A 165 -1.44 -0.22 -2.36
N ALA A 166 -1.94 0.22 -1.22
CA ALA A 166 -1.54 1.47 -0.56
C ALA A 166 -1.29 1.22 0.92
N ILE A 167 -0.43 2.05 1.52
CA ILE A 167 -0.10 1.98 2.94
C ILE A 167 -0.30 3.37 3.52
N VAL A 168 -1.20 3.48 4.50
CA VAL A 168 -1.32 4.66 5.37
C VAL A 168 -0.32 4.50 6.50
N GLU A 169 0.61 5.44 6.62
CA GLU A 169 1.62 5.44 7.67
C GLU A 169 1.46 6.64 8.60
N PHE A 170 1.64 6.42 9.89
CA PHE A 170 1.74 7.47 10.89
C PHE A 170 2.38 6.90 12.16
N LYS A 171 2.69 7.76 13.12
CA LYS A 171 3.10 7.33 14.46
C LYS A 171 2.39 8.14 15.53
N ILE A 172 2.29 7.55 16.71
CA ILE A 172 1.67 8.16 17.87
C ILE A 172 2.48 7.86 19.13
N PRO A 173 2.31 8.65 20.20
CA PRO A 173 2.70 8.25 21.54
C PRO A 173 1.97 6.97 21.98
N GLU A 174 2.66 6.11 22.72
CA GLU A 174 2.16 4.81 23.18
C GLU A 174 0.89 4.94 24.04
N GLU A 175 0.76 6.02 24.81
CA GLU A 175 -0.43 6.29 25.62
C GLU A 175 -1.72 6.41 24.79
N ARG A 176 -1.61 6.80 23.52
CA ARG A 176 -2.74 6.90 22.58
C ARG A 176 -3.05 5.57 21.87
N PHE A 177 -2.24 4.52 22.09
CA PHE A 177 -2.37 3.28 21.33
C PHE A 177 -3.76 2.64 21.45
N ALA A 178 -4.33 2.58 22.66
CA ALA A 178 -5.61 1.94 22.88
C ALA A 178 -6.76 2.62 22.12
N GLU A 179 -6.85 3.94 22.15
CA GLU A 179 -7.89 4.69 21.44
C GLU A 179 -7.74 4.58 19.91
N VAL A 180 -6.51 4.72 19.40
CA VAL A 180 -6.26 4.67 17.95
C VAL A 180 -6.46 3.26 17.42
N ALA A 181 -5.98 2.24 18.13
CA ALA A 181 -6.17 0.85 17.74
C ALA A 181 -7.66 0.48 17.69
N ALA A 182 -8.47 0.97 18.64
CA ALA A 182 -9.91 0.75 18.63
C ALA A 182 -10.58 1.39 17.42
N THR A 183 -10.25 2.65 17.10
CA THR A 183 -10.76 3.34 15.91
C THR A 183 -10.36 2.62 14.62
N VAL A 184 -9.10 2.18 14.50
CA VAL A 184 -8.65 1.45 13.30
C VAL A 184 -9.34 0.09 13.20
N TYR A 185 -9.52 -0.62 14.32
CA TYR A 185 -10.18 -1.92 14.32
C TYR A 185 -11.65 -1.83 13.88
N ASP A 186 -12.37 -0.81 14.36
CA ASP A 186 -13.76 -0.52 13.97
C ASP A 186 -13.83 -0.10 12.49
N ALA A 187 -13.02 0.88 12.08
CA ALA A 187 -12.92 1.33 10.70
C ALA A 187 -12.64 0.17 9.73
N ALA A 188 -11.71 -0.72 10.08
CA ALA A 188 -11.34 -1.87 9.26
C ALA A 188 -12.52 -2.82 8.96
N GLN A 189 -13.55 -2.87 9.81
CA GLN A 189 -14.76 -3.67 9.55
C GLN A 189 -15.59 -3.14 8.36
N HIS A 190 -15.36 -1.88 7.99
CA HIS A 190 -16.03 -1.23 6.88
C HIS A 190 -15.24 -1.30 5.56
N CYS A 191 -14.03 -1.87 5.57
CA CYS A 191 -13.27 -2.15 4.35
C CYS A 191 -13.96 -3.27 3.54
N LYS A 192 -14.49 -2.93 2.36
CA LYS A 192 -15.19 -3.86 1.46
C LYS A 192 -14.50 -3.92 0.11
N GLY A 193 -14.49 -5.10 -0.51
CA GLY A 193 -13.95 -5.28 -1.87
C GLY A 193 -12.41 -5.21 -1.97
N THR A 194 -11.73 -5.14 -0.83
CA THR A 194 -10.27 -5.22 -0.73
C THR A 194 -9.87 -5.98 0.54
N VAL A 195 -8.58 -6.23 0.70
CA VAL A 195 -8.00 -6.79 1.93
C VAL A 195 -7.37 -5.65 2.70
N PHE A 196 -7.67 -5.60 3.99
CA PHE A 196 -7.02 -4.72 4.94
C PHE A 196 -6.10 -5.51 5.86
N SER A 197 -4.89 -5.01 6.08
CA SER A 197 -3.94 -5.55 7.04
C SER A 197 -3.23 -4.41 7.76
N TRP A 198 -3.09 -4.48 9.08
CA TRP A 198 -2.33 -3.49 9.83
C TRP A 198 -1.00 -4.05 10.33
N GLY A 199 0.07 -3.28 10.13
CA GLY A 199 1.37 -3.49 10.73
C GLY A 199 1.55 -2.53 11.90
N LEU A 200 2.08 -3.04 13.01
CA LEU A 200 2.51 -2.23 14.13
C LEU A 200 4.03 -2.24 14.21
N VAL A 201 4.57 -1.06 14.50
CA VAL A 201 5.99 -0.80 14.60
C VAL A 201 6.27 -0.30 16.01
N VAL A 202 7.08 -1.04 16.74
CA VAL A 202 7.44 -0.69 18.11
C VAL A 202 8.89 -1.03 18.38
N ARG A 203 9.49 -0.31 19.32
CA ARG A 203 10.74 -0.73 19.94
C ARG A 203 10.43 -1.64 21.13
N TYR A 204 11.26 -2.67 21.30
CA TYR A 204 11.23 -3.47 22.52
C TYR A 204 11.47 -2.58 23.74
N ALA A 205 10.70 -2.82 24.78
CA ALA A 205 10.95 -2.26 26.11
C ALA A 205 12.28 -2.80 26.66
N GLU A 206 12.79 -2.17 27.71
CA GLU A 206 14.08 -2.55 28.32
C GLU A 206 14.08 -3.96 28.90
N ASP A 207 12.91 -4.42 29.34
CA ASP A 207 12.68 -5.77 29.84
C ASP A 207 12.50 -6.83 28.73
N GLY A 208 12.66 -6.43 27.46
CA GLY A 208 12.50 -7.31 26.31
C GLY A 208 11.05 -7.60 25.93
N THR A 209 10.08 -6.89 26.50
CA THR A 209 8.66 -7.02 26.12
C THR A 209 8.29 -6.13 24.93
N ILE A 210 7.19 -6.48 24.26
CA ILE A 210 6.59 -5.71 23.17
C ILE A 210 5.47 -4.84 23.77
N PRO A 211 5.58 -3.49 23.79
CA PRO A 211 4.73 -2.63 24.61
C PRO A 211 3.22 -2.75 24.33
N VAL A 212 2.83 -2.97 23.07
CA VAL A 212 1.43 -2.95 22.62
C VAL A 212 0.65 -4.25 22.86
N THR A 213 1.33 -5.34 23.19
CA THR A 213 0.74 -6.70 23.24
C THR A 213 -0.38 -6.83 24.26
N LYS A 214 -0.19 -6.32 25.48
CA LYS A 214 -1.23 -6.36 26.54
C LYS A 214 -2.53 -5.67 26.12
N THR A 215 -2.43 -4.58 25.35
CA THR A 215 -3.59 -3.86 24.84
C THR A 215 -4.28 -4.65 23.74
N LEU A 216 -3.52 -5.22 22.80
CA LEU A 216 -4.07 -6.11 21.76
C LEU A 216 -4.78 -7.33 22.35
N ASP A 217 -4.19 -7.96 23.37
CA ASP A 217 -4.79 -9.10 24.07
C ASP A 217 -6.13 -8.72 24.73
N LYS A 218 -6.21 -7.57 25.39
CA LYS A 218 -7.46 -7.04 25.97
C LYS A 218 -8.53 -6.75 24.90
N MET A 219 -8.11 -6.32 23.70
CA MET A 219 -9.00 -6.11 22.57
C MET A 219 -9.39 -7.42 21.85
N GLY A 220 -8.79 -8.55 22.22
CA GLY A 220 -9.01 -9.84 21.56
C GLY A 220 -8.36 -9.93 20.17
N ILE A 221 -7.44 -9.03 19.84
CA ILE A 221 -6.81 -8.99 18.51
C ILE A 221 -5.60 -9.92 18.49
N LYS A 222 -5.68 -10.94 17.63
CA LYS A 222 -4.58 -11.89 17.43
C LYS A 222 -3.49 -11.26 16.56
N TYR A 223 -2.24 -11.50 16.93
CA TYR A 223 -1.06 -11.09 16.18
C TYR A 223 -0.08 -12.26 16.02
N PRO A 224 0.69 -12.32 14.92
CA PRO A 224 1.66 -13.39 14.72
C PRO A 224 2.80 -13.31 15.73
N LYS A 225 3.31 -14.48 16.15
CA LYS A 225 4.52 -14.56 16.99
C LYS A 225 5.80 -14.17 16.24
N ASN A 226 5.78 -14.37 14.92
CA ASN A 226 6.88 -14.01 14.05
C ASN A 226 6.69 -12.57 13.58
N ALA A 227 7.72 -11.75 13.76
CA ALA A 227 7.76 -10.38 13.28
C ALA A 227 9.08 -10.14 12.54
N LYS A 228 9.10 -9.10 11.70
CA LYS A 228 10.37 -8.58 11.17
C LYS A 228 11.06 -7.83 12.31
N VAL A 229 12.21 -8.34 12.75
CA VAL A 229 12.98 -7.75 13.86
C VAL A 229 14.23 -7.09 13.31
N ASN A 230 14.35 -5.78 13.53
CA ASN A 230 15.60 -5.07 13.32
C ASN A 230 16.50 -5.32 14.54
N VAL A 231 17.65 -5.96 14.34
CA VAL A 231 18.60 -6.34 15.41
C VAL A 231 19.51 -5.20 15.87
N GLY A 232 19.30 -3.98 15.35
CA GLY A 232 20.00 -2.76 15.81
C GLY A 232 21.42 -2.59 15.26
N LEU A 233 21.80 -3.30 14.19
CA LEU A 233 23.13 -3.19 13.58
C LEU A 233 23.36 -1.84 12.88
N GLY A 234 22.29 -1.16 12.44
CA GLY A 234 22.36 0.15 11.79
C GLY A 234 22.82 1.31 12.69
N ARG A 235 22.77 1.15 14.02
CA ARG A 235 23.19 2.13 15.05
C ARG A 235 22.78 3.57 14.67
N PRO A 236 21.52 3.97 14.91
CA PRO A 236 21.03 5.27 14.45
C PRO A 236 21.87 6.40 15.06
N LEU A 237 22.21 7.41 14.25
CA LEU A 237 23.13 8.49 14.63
C LEU A 237 22.61 9.38 15.77
N THR A 238 21.32 9.29 16.07
CA THR A 238 20.70 9.98 17.21
C THR A 238 20.03 8.97 18.13
N ASN A 239 20.60 8.84 19.33
CA ASN A 239 19.91 8.23 20.46
C ASN A 239 18.83 9.22 20.91
N ALA A 240 17.57 8.95 20.60
CA ALA A 240 16.43 9.56 21.28
C ALA A 240 15.33 8.52 21.41
#